data_AF-A0A954E8A4-F1
#
_entry.id   AF-A0A954E8A4-F1
#
_cell.length_a   1.000
_cell.length_b   1.000
_cell.length_c   1.000
_cell.angle_alpha   90.00
_cell.angle_beta   90.00
_cell.angle_gamma   90.00
#
_symmetry.space_group_name_H-M   'P 1'
#
loop_
_entity.id
_entity.type
_entity.pdbx_description
1 polymer ?
#
loop_
_entity_poly.entity_id
_entity_poly.type
_entity_poly.pdbx_seq_one_letter_code
_entity_poly.pdbx_strand_id
1 'polypeptide(L)'
;MKKIVYGICCLALVLGTAMQTSEARPKYFAEFKEKYPGVEGLDEVKCNVCHEGKDKKNKNGYGIAFGTTLNAKNCKDSEVIQKALVGTEAKPSAVSGKTFGDLLKENKLPGSK
;
A
#
# COMPACT_ATOMS: atom_id res chain seq x y z
N MET A 1 -1.22 -63.66 -26.97
CA MET A 1 -2.17 -63.23 -28.01
C MET A 1 -2.59 -61.80 -27.73
N LYS A 2 -2.34 -60.89 -28.68
CA LYS A 2 -2.64 -59.45 -28.65
C LYS A 2 -4.12 -59.18 -28.39
N LYS A 3 -4.43 -58.20 -27.53
CA LYS A 3 -5.58 -57.29 -27.69
C LYS A 3 -5.18 -55.89 -27.20
N ILE A 4 -5.06 -54.97 -28.14
CA ILE A 4 -5.03 -53.53 -27.94
C ILE A 4 -6.48 -53.07 -28.01
N VAL A 5 -6.98 -52.32 -27.02
CA VAL A 5 -8.11 -51.39 -27.21
C VAL A 5 -7.90 -50.17 -26.29
N TYR A 6 -8.05 -49.01 -26.90
CA TYR A 6 -7.88 -47.65 -26.40
C TYR A 6 -8.83 -47.28 -25.26
N GLY A 7 -8.38 -46.38 -24.37
CA GLY A 7 -9.22 -45.66 -23.41
C GLY A 7 -8.61 -44.31 -23.03
N ILE A 8 -8.89 -43.28 -23.83
CA ILE A 8 -8.70 -41.87 -23.43
C ILE A 8 -9.70 -41.57 -22.32
N CYS A 9 -9.24 -41.05 -21.19
CA CYS A 9 -10.05 -40.10 -20.40
C CYS A 9 -9.13 -39.20 -19.58
N CYS A 10 -8.89 -38.00 -20.11
CA CYS A 10 -8.41 -36.86 -19.35
C CYS A 10 -9.36 -36.59 -18.18
N LEU A 11 -8.86 -36.48 -16.96
CA LEU A 11 -9.50 -35.64 -15.96
C LEU A 11 -8.44 -34.89 -15.15
N ALA A 12 -8.08 -33.74 -15.70
CA ALA A 12 -7.39 -32.69 -14.98
C ALA A 12 -8.35 -32.08 -13.95
N LEU A 13 -7.93 -32.04 -12.69
CA LEU A 13 -8.43 -31.08 -11.70
C LEU A 13 -7.21 -30.39 -11.09
N VAL A 14 -6.62 -29.52 -11.90
CA VAL A 14 -5.62 -28.56 -11.42
C VAL A 14 -6.35 -27.60 -10.49
N LEU A 15 -5.96 -27.63 -9.22
CA LEU A 15 -6.41 -26.75 -8.16
C LEU A 15 -6.26 -25.28 -8.59
N GLY A 16 -7.36 -24.65 -8.96
CA GLY A 16 -7.44 -23.22 -9.23
C GLY A 16 -7.37 -22.43 -7.93
N THR A 17 -6.19 -22.29 -7.33
CA THR A 17 -5.97 -21.22 -6.35
C THR A 17 -6.05 -19.90 -7.11
N ALA A 18 -7.12 -19.13 -6.86
CA ALA A 18 -7.25 -17.76 -7.36
C ALA A 18 -6.02 -16.95 -6.95
N MET A 19 -5.07 -16.76 -7.87
CA MET A 19 -3.95 -15.85 -7.68
C MET A 19 -4.54 -14.44 -7.58
N GLN A 20 -4.70 -13.94 -6.36
CA GLN A 20 -4.99 -12.53 -6.15
C GLN A 20 -3.77 -11.74 -6.64
N THR A 21 -3.89 -11.11 -7.79
CA THR A 21 -2.83 -10.28 -8.37
C THR A 21 -2.62 -9.05 -7.48
N SER A 22 -1.39 -8.88 -7.02
CA SER A 22 -0.95 -7.68 -6.31
C SER A 22 -0.70 -6.58 -7.35
N GLU A 23 -1.74 -5.88 -7.78
CA GLU A 23 -1.55 -4.69 -8.64
C GLU A 23 -0.86 -3.56 -7.87
N ALA A 24 0.11 -2.92 -8.51
CA ALA A 24 0.73 -1.70 -8.00
C ALA A 24 -0.30 -0.57 -7.92
N ARG A 25 -0.28 0.20 -6.84
CA ARG A 25 -1.28 1.26 -6.56
C ARG A 25 -0.61 2.64 -6.50
N PRO A 26 -0.12 3.17 -7.65
CA PRO A 26 0.64 4.42 -7.67
C PRO A 26 -0.19 5.63 -7.25
N LYS A 27 -1.53 5.56 -7.38
CA LYS A 27 -2.44 6.67 -7.07
C LYS A 27 -2.26 7.19 -5.64
N TYR A 28 -2.11 6.32 -4.63
CA TYR A 28 -1.91 6.80 -3.25
C TYR A 28 -0.68 7.70 -3.09
N PHE A 29 0.42 7.35 -3.76
CA PHE A 29 1.63 8.15 -3.69
C PHE A 29 1.49 9.44 -4.52
N ALA A 30 0.79 9.40 -5.66
CA ALA A 30 0.49 10.60 -6.43
C ALA A 30 -0.33 11.61 -5.62
N GLU A 31 -1.41 11.17 -4.97
CA GLU A 31 -2.24 12.00 -4.10
C GLU A 31 -1.45 12.55 -2.91
N PHE A 32 -0.57 11.74 -2.32
CA PHE A 32 0.34 12.18 -1.25
C PHE A 32 1.25 13.32 -1.74
N LYS A 33 1.89 13.16 -2.90
CA LYS A 33 2.79 14.19 -3.47
C LYS A 33 2.05 15.47 -3.80
N GLU A 34 0.85 15.36 -4.35
CA GLU A 34 0.00 16.51 -4.63
C GLU A 34 -0.35 17.27 -3.35
N LYS A 35 -0.64 16.54 -2.27
CA LYS A 35 -1.00 17.14 -0.98
C LYS A 35 0.18 17.76 -0.25
N TYR A 36 1.35 17.15 -0.34
CA TYR A 36 2.55 17.52 0.42
C TYR A 36 3.76 17.74 -0.50
N PRO A 37 3.71 18.71 -1.43
CA PRO A 37 4.79 18.91 -2.41
C PRO A 37 6.10 19.38 -1.79
N GLY A 38 6.07 19.94 -0.58
CA GLY A 38 7.24 20.44 0.14
C GLY A 38 8.04 19.38 0.90
N VAL A 39 7.52 18.16 1.04
CA VAL A 39 8.20 17.12 1.81
C VAL A 39 9.47 16.66 1.07
N GLU A 40 10.60 16.71 1.75
CA GLU A 40 11.89 16.32 1.21
C GLU A 40 12.01 14.79 1.07
N GLY A 41 12.77 14.34 0.09
CA GLY A 41 13.08 12.93 -0.10
C GLY A 41 11.98 12.08 -0.77
N LEU A 42 10.90 12.71 -1.26
CA LEU A 42 9.75 11.98 -1.83
C LEU A 42 10.10 11.17 -3.07
N ASP A 43 10.93 11.70 -3.96
CA ASP A 43 11.28 11.04 -5.22
C ASP A 43 12.18 9.83 -5.02
N GLU A 44 12.91 9.77 -3.91
CA GLU A 44 13.74 8.64 -3.49
C GLU A 44 12.89 7.55 -2.83
N VAL A 45 12.01 7.92 -1.90
CA VAL A 45 11.30 6.92 -1.09
C VAL A 45 10.09 6.32 -1.78
N LYS A 46 9.36 7.07 -2.62
CA LYS A 46 8.18 6.59 -3.38
C LYS A 46 7.20 5.78 -2.52
N CYS A 47 7.09 4.48 -2.76
CA CYS A 47 6.22 3.58 -1.99
C CYS A 47 6.63 3.46 -0.51
N ASN A 48 7.90 3.71 -0.19
CA ASN A 48 8.43 3.59 1.17
C ASN A 48 7.97 4.73 2.09
N VAL A 49 7.23 5.73 1.58
CA VAL A 49 6.46 6.65 2.45
C VAL A 49 5.51 5.86 3.36
N CYS A 50 4.88 4.79 2.85
CA CYS A 50 3.92 3.97 3.59
C CYS A 50 4.40 2.54 3.86
N HIS A 51 5.38 2.06 3.09
CA HIS A 51 5.89 0.69 3.13
C HIS A 51 7.27 0.62 3.78
N GLU A 52 7.63 -0.52 4.36
CA GLU A 52 8.98 -0.75 4.91
C GLU A 52 9.54 -2.12 4.59
N GLY A 53 10.86 -2.24 4.59
CA GLY A 53 11.55 -3.49 4.31
C GLY A 53 11.44 -3.92 2.84
N LYS A 54 11.55 -5.23 2.61
CA LYS A 54 11.63 -5.81 1.26
C LYS A 54 10.26 -6.19 0.68
N ASP A 55 9.24 -6.34 1.52
CA ASP A 55 7.89 -6.74 1.11
C ASP A 55 6.94 -5.54 1.15
N LYS A 56 6.26 -5.26 0.03
CA LYS A 56 5.26 -4.18 -0.07
C LYS A 56 4.02 -4.42 0.80
N LYS A 57 3.83 -5.61 1.37
CA LYS A 57 2.79 -5.87 2.36
C LYS A 57 3.14 -5.28 3.72
N ASN A 58 4.42 -5.11 4.01
CA ASN A 58 4.89 -4.50 5.24
C ASN A 58 4.66 -2.99 5.14
N LYS A 59 3.94 -2.47 6.11
CA LYS A 59 3.60 -1.06 6.22
C LYS A 59 4.32 -0.50 7.43
N ASN A 60 4.92 0.68 7.27
CA ASN A 60 5.44 1.42 8.40
C ASN A 60 4.28 2.00 9.25
N GLY A 61 4.62 2.64 10.38
CA GLY A 61 3.61 3.23 11.26
C GLY A 61 2.65 4.19 10.56
N TYR A 62 3.15 5.00 9.62
CA TYR A 62 2.32 5.89 8.81
C TYR A 62 1.37 5.13 7.87
N GLY A 63 1.86 4.12 7.14
CA GLY A 63 1.05 3.31 6.23
C GLY A 63 -0.05 2.52 6.95
N ILE A 64 0.20 2.08 8.19
CA ILE A 64 -0.81 1.48 9.06
C ILE A 64 -1.84 2.54 9.44
N ALA A 65 -1.40 3.69 9.96
CA ALA A 65 -2.26 4.78 10.38
C ALA A 65 -3.17 5.29 9.26
N PHE A 66 -2.60 5.53 8.07
CA PHE A 66 -3.33 5.93 6.86
C PHE A 66 -4.32 4.85 6.42
N GLY A 67 -3.90 3.59 6.37
CA GLY A 67 -4.79 2.48 6.00
C GLY A 67 -6.01 2.36 6.93
N THR A 68 -5.81 2.58 8.23
CA THR A 68 -6.90 2.60 9.22
C THR A 68 -7.79 3.83 9.06
N THR A 69 -7.24 5.02 8.75
CA THR A 69 -8.05 6.23 8.50
C THR A 69 -8.91 6.07 7.25
N LEU A 70 -8.31 5.55 6.17
CA LEU A 70 -8.99 5.35 4.89
C LEU A 70 -10.10 4.31 5.00
N ASN A 71 -9.89 3.26 5.80
CA ASN A 71 -10.82 2.15 6.03
C ASN A 71 -11.43 1.55 4.74
N ALA A 72 -10.69 1.62 3.63
CA ALA A 72 -11.12 1.12 2.33
C ALA A 72 -9.99 0.36 1.65
N LYS A 73 -10.33 -0.80 1.10
CA LYS A 73 -9.41 -1.60 0.30
C LYS A 73 -9.44 -1.10 -1.14
N ASN A 74 -8.27 -0.84 -1.72
CA ASN A 74 -8.12 -0.45 -3.12
C ASN A 74 -8.97 0.77 -3.52
N CYS A 75 -9.13 1.74 -2.62
CA CYS A 75 -9.80 3.00 -2.91
C CYS A 75 -9.13 3.70 -4.10
N LYS A 76 -9.93 4.10 -5.09
CA LYS A 76 -9.52 4.85 -6.29
C LYS A 76 -10.04 6.29 -6.30
N ASP A 77 -10.81 6.68 -5.28
CA ASP A 77 -11.41 8.00 -5.16
C ASP A 77 -10.38 8.98 -4.57
N SER A 78 -10.03 10.02 -5.33
CA SER A 78 -9.04 11.02 -4.93
C SER A 78 -9.49 11.79 -3.69
N GLU A 79 -10.76 12.19 -3.62
CA GLU A 79 -11.25 12.96 -2.46
C GLU A 79 -11.20 12.14 -1.18
N VAL A 80 -11.58 10.86 -1.26
CA VAL A 80 -11.54 9.96 -0.10
C VAL A 80 -10.11 9.73 0.35
N ILE A 81 -9.17 9.58 -0.60
CA ILE A 81 -7.74 9.46 -0.29
C ILE A 81 -7.22 10.75 0.37
N GLN A 82 -7.52 11.92 -0.18
CA GLN A 82 -7.11 13.21 0.35
C GLN A 82 -7.68 13.47 1.75
N LYS A 83 -8.95 13.15 1.97
CA LYS A 83 -9.58 13.22 3.30
C LYS A 83 -8.87 12.30 4.30
N ALA A 84 -8.50 11.09 3.88
CA ALA A 84 -7.76 10.15 4.73
C ALA A 84 -6.33 10.62 5.02
N LEU A 85 -5.65 11.28 4.08
CA LEU A 85 -4.33 11.89 4.31
C LEU A 85 -4.42 12.93 5.42
N VAL A 86 -5.36 13.88 5.29
CA VAL A 86 -5.60 14.92 6.32
C VAL A 86 -5.98 14.30 7.66
N GLY A 87 -6.88 13.32 7.68
CA GLY A 87 -7.27 12.64 8.92
C GLY A 87 -6.14 11.85 9.58
N THR A 88 -5.08 11.53 8.84
CA THR A 88 -3.89 10.85 9.37
C THR A 88 -2.90 11.82 10.00
N GLU A 89 -2.95 13.12 9.67
CA GLU A 89 -2.05 14.14 10.22
C GLU A 89 -2.12 14.21 11.75
N ALA A 90 -3.31 14.04 12.35
CA ALA A 90 -3.52 14.11 13.80
C ALA A 90 -3.01 12.86 14.56
N LYS A 91 -2.57 11.80 13.86
CA LYS A 91 -2.12 10.56 14.50
C LYS A 91 -0.67 10.68 14.97
N PRO A 92 -0.31 10.00 16.08
CA PRO A 92 1.05 10.04 16.60
C PRO A 92 2.05 9.44 15.60
N SER A 93 3.20 10.09 15.46
CA SER A 93 4.32 9.57 14.68
C SER A 93 5.23 8.68 15.54
N ALA A 94 6.27 8.10 14.93
CA ALA A 94 7.31 7.40 15.67
C ALA A 94 8.25 8.37 16.44
N VAL A 95 8.25 9.65 16.07
CA VAL A 95 9.03 10.69 16.75
C VAL A 95 8.25 11.16 17.98
N SER A 96 8.85 10.99 19.16
CA SER A 96 8.22 11.31 20.44
C SER A 96 7.72 12.76 20.48
N GLY A 97 6.46 12.94 20.91
CA GLY A 97 5.82 14.25 21.02
C GLY A 97 5.39 14.88 19.71
N LYS A 98 5.55 14.20 18.56
CA LYS A 98 5.13 14.71 17.25
C LYS A 98 4.07 13.84 16.59
N THR A 99 3.12 14.50 15.93
CA THR A 99 2.16 13.86 15.03
C THR A 99 2.75 13.71 13.63
N PHE A 100 2.11 12.91 12.77
CA PHE A 100 2.50 12.88 11.36
C PHE A 100 2.36 14.25 10.69
N GLY A 101 1.33 15.01 11.06
CA GLY A 101 1.12 16.37 10.59
C GLY A 101 2.27 17.31 10.94
N ASP A 102 2.85 17.18 12.14
CA ASP A 102 4.00 17.99 12.56
C ASP A 102 5.23 17.69 11.70
N LEU A 103 5.47 16.41 11.39
CA LEU A 103 6.56 16.02 10.48
C LEU A 103 6.33 16.56 9.07
N LEU A 104 5.11 16.46 8.55
CA LEU A 104 4.77 16.93 7.20
C LEU A 104 4.89 18.46 7.08
N LYS A 105 4.51 19.21 8.12
CA LYS A 105 4.72 20.68 8.20
C LYS A 105 6.19 21.06 8.27
N GLU A 106 7.02 20.21 8.86
CA GLU A 106 8.48 20.33 8.85
C GLU A 106 9.12 19.84 7.55
N ASN A 107 8.32 19.54 6.52
CA ASN A 107 8.78 18.98 5.24
C ASN A 107 9.52 17.64 5.39
N LYS A 108 9.23 16.87 6.45
CA LYS A 108 9.83 15.57 6.72
C LYS A 108 8.90 14.43 6.35
N LEU A 109 9.49 13.30 6.00
CA LEU A 109 8.75 12.07 5.71
C LEU A 109 8.01 11.56 6.96
N PRO A 110 6.74 11.18 6.86
CA PRO A 110 5.94 10.74 8.02
C PRO A 110 6.32 9.34 8.50
N GLY A 111 7.00 8.54 7.67
CA GLY A 111 7.54 7.23 8.05
C GLY A 111 8.87 7.29 8.80
N SER A 112 9.40 8.48 9.08
CA SER A 112 10.66 8.67 9.79
C SER A 112 10.56 8.15 11.23
N LYS A 113 11.65 7.57 11.74
CA LYS A 113 11.80 7.09 13.11
C LYS A 113 12.79 7.98 13.84
#